data_AF-A0A940VGS8-F1
#
_entry.id   AF-A0A940VGS8-F1
#
_cell.length_a   1.000
_cell.length_b   1.000
_cell.length_c   1.000
_cell.angle_alpha   90.00
_cell.angle_beta   90.00
_cell.angle_gamma   90.00
#
_symmetry.space_group_name_H-M   'P 1'
#
loop_
_entity.id
_entity.type
_entity.pdbx_description
1 polymer ?
#
loop_
_entity_poly.entity_id
_entity_poly.type
_entity_poly.pdbx_seq_one_letter_code
_entity_poly.pdbx_strand_id
1 'polypeptide(L)'
;MGVFAPVVQSLIDTGLTGKTIVHHCFNLCLHGGETIRGASTYNKYNANPYSMVIASIGPGGGILCRHLETERDMNSYDSTCRRLYKFLVSSEEAATAL
;
A
#
# COMPACT_ATOMS: atom_id res chain seq x y z
N MET A 1 -7.40 -4.70 -6.72
CA MET A 1 -7.98 -3.43 -6.23
C MET A 1 -8.79 -3.54 -4.95
N GLY A 2 -9.43 -4.67 -4.62
CA GLY A 2 -10.31 -4.77 -3.43
C GLY A 2 -9.72 -4.28 -2.10
N VAL A 3 -8.50 -4.72 -1.76
CA VAL A 3 -7.81 -4.31 -0.51
C VAL A 3 -7.48 -2.81 -0.43
N PHE A 4 -7.22 -2.17 -1.58
CA PHE A 4 -6.80 -0.78 -1.63
C PHE A 4 -7.94 0.22 -1.82
N ALA A 5 -9.15 -0.25 -2.14
CA ALA A 5 -10.29 0.62 -2.43
C ALA A 5 -10.62 1.61 -1.29
N PRO A 6 -10.63 1.21 0.00
CA PRO A 6 -10.91 2.15 1.09
C PRO A 6 -9.86 3.26 1.20
N VAL A 7 -8.59 2.92 0.91
CA VAL A 7 -7.48 3.88 0.95
C VAL A 7 -7.60 4.86 -0.20
N VAL A 8 -7.93 4.38 -1.41
CA VAL A 8 -8.18 5.26 -2.56
C VAL A 8 -9.34 6.21 -2.28
N GLN A 9 -10.41 5.73 -1.64
CA GLN A 9 -11.50 6.60 -1.19
C GLN A 9 -11.01 7.68 -0.23
N SER A 10 -10.19 7.31 0.77
CA SER A 10 -9.62 8.30 1.70
C SER A 10 -8.76 9.37 1.00
N LEU A 11 -8.06 8.99 -0.09
CA LEU A 11 -7.26 9.95 -0.88
C LEU A 11 -8.15 10.96 -1.61
N ILE A 12 -9.30 10.51 -2.11
CA ILE A 12 -10.33 11.35 -2.72
C ILE A 12 -10.90 12.30 -1.65
N ASP A 13 -11.26 11.76 -0.49
CA ASP A 13 -11.89 12.53 0.60
C ASP A 13 -10.94 13.59 1.19
N THR A 14 -9.62 13.39 1.10
CA THR A 14 -8.63 14.39 1.53
C THR A 14 -8.52 15.58 0.56
N GLY A 15 -9.24 15.59 -0.55
CA GLY A 15 -9.22 16.69 -1.53
C GLY A 15 -7.94 16.77 -2.36
N LEU A 16 -7.24 15.64 -2.55
CA LEU A 16 -6.07 15.60 -3.43
C LEU A 16 -6.45 15.85 -4.89
N THR A 17 -5.52 16.39 -5.66
CA THR A 17 -5.72 16.52 -7.11
C THR A 17 -5.83 15.15 -7.77
N GLY A 18 -6.61 15.06 -8.85
CA GLY A 18 -6.75 13.80 -9.61
C GLY A 18 -5.40 13.22 -10.06
N LYS A 19 -4.45 14.08 -10.46
CA LYS A 19 -3.09 13.66 -10.81
C LYS A 19 -2.37 12.98 -9.64
N THR A 20 -2.48 13.54 -8.44
CA THR A 20 -1.88 12.97 -7.23
C THR A 20 -2.54 11.64 -6.84
N ILE A 21 -3.86 11.54 -6.99
CA ILE A 21 -4.60 10.29 -6.71
C ILE A 21 -4.15 9.18 -7.67
N VAL A 22 -4.09 9.47 -8.97
CA VAL A 22 -3.60 8.51 -9.98
C VAL A 22 -2.18 8.05 -9.67
N HIS A 23 -1.32 8.96 -9.23
CA HIS A 23 0.06 8.64 -8.82
C HIS A 23 0.10 7.68 -7.63
N HIS A 24 -0.69 7.93 -6.59
CA HIS A 24 -0.81 7.01 -5.47
C HIS A 24 -1.40 5.65 -5.89
N CYS A 25 -2.43 5.63 -6.74
CA CYS A 25 -2.99 4.38 -7.27
C CYS A 25 -1.94 3.57 -8.04
N PHE A 26 -1.10 4.22 -8.83
CA PHE A 26 0.01 3.56 -9.52
C PHE A 26 1.00 2.92 -8.53
N ASN A 27 1.43 3.66 -7.50
CA ASN A 27 2.31 3.12 -6.46
C ASN A 27 1.68 1.95 -5.69
N LEU A 28 0.36 2.01 -5.43
CA LEU A 28 -0.39 0.91 -4.80
C LEU A 28 -0.43 -0.33 -5.71
N CYS A 29 -0.59 -0.15 -7.02
CA CYS A 29 -0.50 -1.24 -7.98
C CYS A 29 0.88 -1.90 -7.96
N LEU A 30 1.96 -1.11 -7.94
CA LEU A 30 3.32 -1.64 -7.82
C LEU A 30 3.50 -2.45 -6.53
N HIS A 31 3.02 -1.93 -5.40
CA HIS A 31 3.09 -2.62 -4.11
C HIS A 31 2.33 -3.94 -4.12
N GLY A 32 1.11 -3.95 -4.68
CA GLY A 32 0.32 -5.16 -4.84
C GLY A 32 1.03 -6.22 -5.69
N GLY A 33 1.67 -5.80 -6.78
CA GLY A 33 2.47 -6.69 -7.64
C GLY A 33 3.63 -7.34 -6.88
N GLU A 34 4.39 -6.57 -6.10
CA GLU A 34 5.50 -7.12 -5.29
C GLU A 34 4.99 -8.02 -4.15
N THR A 35 3.84 -7.71 -3.56
CA THR A 35 3.19 -8.57 -2.55
C THR A 35 2.80 -9.93 -3.16
N ILE A 36 2.12 -9.92 -4.31
CA ILE A 36 1.73 -11.13 -5.04
C ILE A 36 2.97 -11.93 -5.45
N ARG A 37 4.00 -11.26 -5.97
CA ARG A 37 5.24 -11.94 -6.32
C ARG A 37 5.88 -12.60 -5.10
N GLY A 38 5.93 -11.93 -3.96
CA GLY A 38 6.41 -12.51 -2.71
C GLY A 38 5.60 -13.75 -2.34
N ALA A 39 4.27 -13.67 -2.44
CA ALA A 39 3.38 -14.82 -2.24
C ALA A 39 3.75 -15.98 -3.17
N SER A 40 3.91 -15.71 -4.47
CA SER A 40 4.22 -16.72 -5.48
C SER A 40 5.60 -17.33 -5.31
N THR A 41 6.60 -16.51 -4.99
CA THR A 41 7.99 -16.94 -4.82
C THR A 41 8.13 -17.92 -3.64
N TYR A 42 7.36 -17.70 -2.57
CA TYR A 42 7.42 -18.50 -1.35
C TYR A 42 6.21 -19.42 -1.15
N ASN A 43 5.38 -19.63 -2.18
CA ASN A 43 4.15 -20.43 -2.14
C ASN A 43 3.19 -20.09 -0.97
N LYS A 44 3.10 -18.80 -0.60
CA LYS A 44 2.26 -18.30 0.52
C LYS A 44 0.84 -17.95 0.09
N TYR A 45 0.16 -18.82 -0.67
CA TYR A 45 -1.18 -18.54 -1.20
C TYR A 45 -2.30 -18.69 -0.15
N ASN A 46 -2.05 -19.40 0.93
CA ASN A 46 -3.01 -19.61 2.02
C ASN A 46 -3.12 -18.41 2.97
N ALA A 47 -2.27 -17.40 2.80
CA ALA A 47 -2.28 -16.21 3.65
C ALA A 47 -3.38 -15.24 3.22
N ASN A 48 -4.01 -14.59 4.20
CA ASN A 48 -5.00 -13.55 3.93
C ASN A 48 -4.34 -12.37 3.18
N PRO A 49 -4.87 -11.94 2.02
CA PRO A 49 -4.30 -10.84 1.23
C PRO A 49 -4.12 -9.53 2.01
N TYR A 50 -5.05 -9.20 2.92
CA TYR A 50 -4.95 -8.01 3.77
C TYR A 50 -3.76 -8.12 4.72
N SER A 51 -3.62 -9.25 5.41
CA SER A 51 -2.50 -9.48 6.34
C SER A 51 -1.16 -9.48 5.60
N MET A 52 -1.11 -9.97 4.36
CA MET A 52 0.10 -9.91 3.53
C MET A 52 0.50 -8.47 3.19
N VAL A 53 -0.47 -7.64 2.79
CA VAL A 53 -0.25 -6.22 2.49
C VAL A 53 0.18 -5.44 3.73
N ILE A 54 -0.44 -5.71 4.89
CA ILE A 54 -0.04 -5.08 6.15
C ILE A 54 1.39 -5.49 6.52
N ALA A 55 1.72 -6.78 6.42
CA ALA A 55 3.06 -7.27 6.72
C ALA A 55 4.14 -6.77 5.75
N SER A 56 3.78 -6.35 4.53
CA SER A 56 4.70 -5.78 3.54
C SER A 56 4.86 -4.27 3.65
N ILE A 57 4.17 -3.61 4.59
CA ILE A 57 4.22 -2.17 4.78
C ILE A 57 4.60 -1.86 6.22
N GLY A 58 5.67 -1.09 6.39
CA GLY A 58 6.14 -0.62 7.69
C GLY A 58 6.08 0.89 7.83
N PRO A 59 6.44 1.42 9.02
CA PRO A 59 6.52 2.85 9.28
C PRO A 59 7.53 3.58 8.39
N GLY A 60 8.53 2.86 7.86
CA GLY A 60 9.50 3.41 6.90
C GLY A 60 8.98 3.54 5.47
N GLY A 61 8.00 2.73 5.07
CA GLY A 61 7.61 2.59 3.66
C GLY A 61 7.21 1.16 3.30
N GLY A 62 7.23 0.86 2.01
CA GLY A 62 6.88 -0.46 1.49
C GLY A 62 8.12 -1.35 1.32
N ILE A 63 7.89 -2.61 0.98
CA ILE A 63 8.95 -3.46 0.43
C ILE A 63 9.58 -2.83 -0.82
N LEU A 64 10.86 -3.13 -1.03
CA LEU A 64 11.64 -2.69 -2.18
C LEU A 64 10.91 -3.03 -3.49
N CYS A 65 10.65 -2.02 -4.33
CA CYS A 65 10.04 -2.21 -5.63
C CYS A 65 11.12 -2.33 -6.71
N ARG A 66 11.20 -3.49 -7.36
CA ARG A 66 12.22 -3.77 -8.39
C ARG A 66 11.97 -3.05 -9.72
N HIS A 67 10.82 -2.37 -9.84
CA HIS A 67 10.44 -1.59 -11.02
C HIS A 67 10.76 -0.10 -10.88
N LEU A 68 11.33 0.32 -9.75
CA LEU A 68 11.71 1.71 -9.49
C LEU A 68 13.23 1.80 -9.51
N GLU A 69 13.76 2.65 -10.40
CA GLU A 69 15.20 2.74 -10.65
C GLU A 69 15.85 3.94 -9.96
N THR A 70 15.05 4.93 -9.56
CA THR A 70 15.56 6.17 -8.95
C THR A 70 15.15 6.28 -7.49
N GLU A 71 16.01 6.93 -6.70
CA GLU A 71 15.71 7.25 -5.31
C GLU A 71 14.46 8.13 -5.19
N ARG A 72 14.24 9.03 -6.16
CA ARG A 72 13.05 9.87 -6.19
C ARG A 72 11.77 9.04 -6.31
N ASP A 73 11.76 8.05 -7.19
CA ASP A 73 10.58 7.21 -7.40
C ASP A 73 10.35 6.29 -6.19
N MET A 74 11.43 5.73 -5.64
CA MET A 74 11.38 4.96 -4.38
C MET A 74 10.83 5.80 -3.22
N ASN A 75 11.31 7.05 -3.05
CA ASN A 75 10.81 7.96 -2.02
C ASN A 75 9.32 8.29 -2.21
N SER A 76 8.88 8.45 -3.46
CA SER A 76 7.47 8.68 -3.78
C SER A 76 6.61 7.47 -3.47
N TYR A 77 7.08 6.29 -3.82
CA TYR A 77 6.46 5.02 -3.49
C TYR A 77 6.35 4.82 -1.97
N ASP A 78 7.45 5.01 -1.22
CA ASP A 78 7.46 4.87 0.23
C ASP A 78 6.55 5.89 0.91
N SER A 79 6.43 7.11 0.36
CA SER A 79 5.45 8.08 0.86
C SER A 79 4.01 7.57 0.75
N THR A 80 3.70 6.84 -0.32
CA THR A 80 2.39 6.21 -0.54
C THR A 80 2.18 5.08 0.45
N CYS A 81 3.18 4.21 0.62
CA CYS A 81 3.12 3.08 1.55
C CYS A 81 2.98 3.55 3.01
N ARG A 82 3.69 4.61 3.42
CA ARG A 82 3.51 5.20 4.77
C ARG A 82 2.10 5.76 4.99
N ARG A 83 1.50 6.36 3.96
CA ARG A 83 0.11 6.85 4.05
C ARG A 83 -0.87 5.69 4.18
N LEU A 84 -0.65 4.62 3.41
CA LEU A 84 -1.40 3.38 3.52
C LEU A 84 -1.25 2.75 4.92
N TYR A 85 -0.02 2.67 5.45
CA TYR A 85 0.25 2.19 6.81
C TYR A 85 -0.58 2.94 7.85
N LYS A 86 -0.54 4.28 7.81
CA LYS A 86 -1.32 5.13 8.73
C LYS A 86 -2.82 4.87 8.60
N PHE A 87 -3.35 4.77 7.38
CA PHE A 87 -4.76 4.47 7.17
C PHE A 87 -5.16 3.12 7.76
N LEU A 88 -4.33 2.08 7.57
CA LEU A 88 -4.60 0.73 8.06
C LEU A 88 -4.53 0.67 9.59
N VAL A 89 -3.48 1.26 10.20
CA VAL A 89 -3.33 1.32 11.66
C VAL A 89 -4.50 2.06 12.29
N SER A 90 -4.88 3.23 11.77
CA SER A 90 -6.03 3.98 12.29
C SER A 90 -7.36 3.24 12.09
N SER A 91 -7.47 2.42 11.04
CA SER A 91 -8.67 1.60 10.81
C SER A 91 -8.73 0.38 11.73
N GLU A 92 -7.61 -0.26 12.05
CA GLU A 92 -7.52 -1.35 13.02
C GLU A 92 -7.76 -0.85 14.46
N GLU A 93 -7.22 0.31 14.81
CA GLU A 93 -7.49 0.99 16.09
C GLU A 93 -8.99 1.30 16.24
N ALA A 94 -9.61 1.81 15.18
CA ALA A 94 -11.05 2.08 15.15
C ALA A 94 -11.90 0.79 15.26
N ALA A 95 -11.44 -0.33 14.70
CA ALA A 95 -12.13 -1.62 14.80
C ALA A 95 -11.98 -2.30 16.17
N THR A 96 -10.93 -1.98 16.92
CA THR A 96 -10.66 -2.53 18.27
C THR A 96 -11.30 -1.70 19.40
N ALA A 97 -11.71 -0.46 19.09
CA ALA A 97 -12.36 0.46 20.03
C ALA A 97 -13.89 0.31 20.11
N LEU A 98 -14.46 -0.69 19.42
CA LEU A 98 -15.87 -1.10 19.44
C LEU A 98 -16.03 -2.45 20.14
#